data_AF-A0A4R1QZA0-F1
#
_entry.id   AF-A0A4R1QZA0-F1
#
_cell.length_a   1.000
_cell.length_b   1.000
_cell.length_c   1.000
_cell.angle_alpha   90.00
_cell.angle_beta   90.00
_cell.angle_gamma   90.00
#
_symmetry.space_group_name_H-M   'P 1'
#
loop_
_entity.id
_entity.type
_entity.pdbx_description
1 polymer ?
#
loop_
_entity_poly.entity_id
_entity_poly.type
_entity_poly.pdbx_seq_one_letter_code
_entity_poly.pdbx_strand_id
1 'polypeptide(L)'
;MGLELTKDQYQTLLELVFLGNWMIHTVPAPEAEPKYSELEELLFQKAPEHHLPHLVQGPGNPSDLFLDKVFPLIDRYDDQSFWERLVELLAQRDLAQKYSASAWSALSEEERFEKLEQLKDKYFRIFDQNGLNALTLAGPINR
;
A
#
# COMPACT_ATOMS: atom_id res chain seq x y z
N MET A 1 -10.48 -0.20 31.50
CA MET A 1 -9.29 -1.00 31.16
C MET A 1 -8.22 -0.01 30.71
N GLY A 2 -7.00 -0.09 31.24
CA GLY A 2 -5.89 0.80 30.85
C GLY A 2 -4.84 0.00 30.10
N LEU A 3 -4.32 0.54 28.99
CA LEU A 3 -3.19 -0.02 28.27
C LEU A 3 -1.97 0.83 28.62
N GLU A 4 -1.04 0.28 29.38
CA GLU A 4 0.21 0.94 29.75
C GLU A 4 1.26 0.66 28.66
N LEU A 5 1.79 1.71 28.04
CA LEU A 5 2.79 1.61 26.96
C LEU A 5 4.06 2.36 27.37
N THR A 6 5.22 1.81 27.00
CA THR A 6 6.48 2.57 27.05
C THR A 6 6.46 3.70 26.02
N LYS A 7 7.40 4.65 26.12
CA LYS A 7 7.54 5.73 25.11
C LYS A 7 7.70 5.16 23.70
N ASP A 8 8.56 4.17 23.54
CA ASP A 8 8.84 3.54 22.24
C ASP A 8 7.62 2.79 21.69
N GLN A 9 6.88 2.09 22.57
CA GLN A 9 5.64 1.43 22.18
C GLN A 9 4.55 2.44 21.78
N TYR A 10 4.46 3.57 22.48
CA TYR A 10 3.51 4.63 22.13
C TYR A 10 3.85 5.28 20.80
N GLN A 11 5.12 5.58 20.55
CA GLN A 11 5.58 6.07 19.25
C GLN A 11 5.26 5.06 18.13
N THR A 12 5.51 3.76 18.38
CA THR A 12 5.17 2.69 17.43
C THR A 12 3.67 2.63 17.17
N LEU A 13 2.83 2.83 18.19
CA LEU A 13 1.38 2.91 18.03
C LEU A 13 0.98 4.09 17.14
N LEU A 14 1.56 5.28 17.34
CA LEU A 14 1.29 6.44 16.48
C LEU A 14 1.64 6.17 15.01
N GLU A 15 2.78 5.50 14.76
CA GLU A 15 3.17 5.08 13.41
C GLU A 15 2.15 4.13 12.79
N LEU A 16 1.73 3.10 13.52
CA LEU A 16 0.72 2.14 13.05
C LEU A 16 -0.63 2.79 12.77
N VAL A 17 -1.08 3.68 13.64
CA VAL A 17 -2.37 4.37 13.50
C VAL A 17 -2.34 5.35 12.34
N PHE A 18 -1.28 6.13 12.20
CA PHE A 18 -1.09 7.04 11.06
C PHE A 18 -1.10 6.26 9.74
N LEU A 19 -0.32 5.18 9.63
CA LEU A 19 -0.26 4.35 8.42
C LEU A 19 -1.61 3.70 8.09
N GLY A 20 -2.34 3.24 9.12
CA GLY A 20 -3.68 2.70 8.95
C GLY A 20 -4.69 3.76 8.47
N ASN A 21 -4.66 4.95 9.07
CA ASN A 21 -5.56 6.03 8.67
C ASN A 21 -5.25 6.53 7.25
N TRP A 22 -3.97 6.67 6.91
CA TRP A 22 -3.52 6.98 5.56
C TRP A 22 -4.03 5.94 4.55
N MET A 23 -3.87 4.64 4.83
CA MET A 23 -4.35 3.57 3.95
C MET A 23 -5.86 3.64 3.70
N ILE A 24 -6.66 3.91 4.75
CA ILE A 24 -8.12 4.01 4.64
C ILE A 24 -8.54 5.21 3.76
N HIS A 25 -7.85 6.33 3.88
CA HIS A 25 -8.24 7.59 3.22
C HIS A 25 -7.60 7.83 1.84
N THR A 26 -6.60 7.04 1.45
CA THR A 26 -5.95 7.15 0.12
C THR A 26 -6.86 6.73 -1.04
N VAL A 27 -7.85 5.87 -0.80
CA VAL A 27 -8.86 5.50 -1.80
C VAL A 27 -10.09 6.39 -1.60
N PRO A 28 -10.54 7.18 -2.59
CA PRO A 28 -11.74 8.00 -2.48
C PRO A 28 -12.97 7.12 -2.22
N ALA A 29 -13.37 7.00 -0.97
CA ALA A 29 -14.60 6.34 -0.56
C ALA A 29 -15.63 7.42 -0.18
N PRO A 30 -16.85 7.40 -0.76
CA PRO A 30 -17.90 8.38 -0.43
C PRO A 30 -18.31 8.40 1.05
N GLU A 31 -17.91 7.38 1.82
CA GLU A 31 -18.35 7.11 3.19
C GLU A 31 -17.17 6.91 4.15
N ALA A 32 -16.02 7.56 3.93
CA ALA A 32 -14.89 7.46 4.86
C ALA A 32 -15.36 7.83 6.28
N GLU A 33 -15.43 6.82 7.16
CA GLU A 33 -15.97 6.99 8.51
C GLU A 33 -15.00 7.83 9.35
N PRO A 34 -15.46 8.94 9.97
CA PRO A 34 -14.59 9.87 10.69
C PRO A 34 -13.89 9.24 11.89
N LYS A 35 -14.41 8.10 12.39
CA LYS A 35 -13.90 7.37 13.56
C LYS A 35 -12.41 7.06 13.52
N TYR A 36 -11.83 6.85 12.33
CA TYR A 36 -10.40 6.53 12.19
C TYR A 36 -9.53 7.76 12.39
N SER A 37 -9.88 8.87 11.73
CA SER A 37 -9.21 10.16 11.89
C SER A 37 -9.40 10.72 13.31
N GLU A 38 -10.57 10.55 13.91
CA GLU A 38 -10.84 10.96 15.31
C GLU A 38 -9.96 10.20 16.31
N LEU A 39 -9.78 8.88 16.11
CA LEU A 39 -8.90 8.07 16.96
C LEU A 39 -7.44 8.45 16.78
N GLU A 40 -6.98 8.65 15.54
CA GLU A 40 -5.63 9.13 15.24
C GLU A 40 -5.37 10.47 15.93
N GLU A 41 -6.26 11.45 15.73
CA GLU A 41 -6.13 12.78 16.31
C GLU A 41 -6.06 12.72 17.85
N LEU A 42 -6.94 11.93 18.48
CA LEU A 42 -6.94 11.72 19.93
C LEU A 42 -5.60 11.17 20.44
N LEU A 43 -5.00 10.23 19.71
CA LEU A 43 -3.71 9.66 20.08
C LEU A 43 -2.58 10.68 19.90
N PHE A 44 -2.56 11.45 18.81
CA PHE A 44 -1.56 12.51 18.68
C PHE A 44 -1.72 13.61 19.75
N GLN A 45 -2.95 13.99 20.11
CA GLN A 45 -3.20 14.92 21.22
C GLN A 45 -2.59 14.44 22.56
N LYS A 46 -2.50 13.13 22.76
CA LYS A 46 -1.94 12.51 23.97
C LYS A 46 -0.42 12.30 23.94
N ALA A 47 0.25 12.50 22.81
CA ALA A 47 1.71 12.34 22.71
C ALA A 47 2.51 13.13 23.77
N PRO A 48 2.15 14.38 24.15
CA PRO A 48 2.83 15.09 25.23
C PRO A 48 2.70 14.41 26.60
N GLU A 49 1.53 13.81 26.92
CA GLU A 49 1.30 13.05 28.16
C GLU A 49 2.22 11.82 28.23
N HIS A 50 2.59 11.26 27.07
CA HIS A 50 3.53 10.15 26.93
C HIS A 50 4.99 10.59 26.72
N HIS A 51 5.32 11.85 27.04
CA HIS A 51 6.67 12.43 26.91
C HIS A 51 7.23 12.48 25.48
N LEU A 52 6.36 12.59 24.47
CA LEU A 52 6.71 12.70 23.05
C LEU A 52 6.18 14.01 22.40
N PRO A 53 6.35 15.19 23.03
CA PRO A 53 5.78 16.43 22.50
C PRO A 53 6.38 16.85 21.14
N HIS A 54 7.57 16.34 20.80
CA HIS A 54 8.26 16.64 19.54
C HIS A 54 7.64 15.93 18.33
N LEU A 55 6.72 14.98 18.54
CA LEU A 55 6.04 14.28 17.45
C LEU A 55 4.79 15.05 16.94
N VAL A 56 4.43 16.16 17.58
CA VAL A 56 3.27 16.98 17.21
C VAL A 56 3.63 18.44 16.99
N GLN A 57 2.93 19.10 16.07
CA GLN A 57 3.07 20.54 15.79
C GLN A 57 1.82 21.36 16.18
N GLY A 58 0.83 20.69 16.75
CA GLY A 58 -0.40 21.26 17.30
C GLY A 58 -1.25 20.15 17.90
N PRO A 59 -2.41 20.46 18.51
CA PRO A 59 -3.32 19.44 19.02
C PRO A 59 -3.71 18.48 17.89
N GLY A 60 -3.33 17.20 18.03
CA GLY A 60 -3.71 16.15 17.08
C GLY A 60 -2.94 16.14 15.76
N ASN A 61 -2.09 17.13 15.49
CA ASN A 61 -1.39 17.25 14.21
C ASN A 61 0.04 16.68 14.31
N PRO A 62 0.38 15.65 13.50
CA PRO A 62 1.74 15.12 13.42
C PRO A 62 2.74 16.22 13.02
N SER A 63 3.92 16.20 13.63
CA SER A 63 5.04 17.08 13.27
C SER A 63 5.74 16.64 11.98
N ASP A 64 6.46 17.54 11.33
CA ASP A 64 7.33 17.22 10.19
C ASP A 64 8.34 16.12 10.53
N LEU A 65 8.92 16.13 11.74
CA LEU A 65 9.85 15.10 12.21
C LEU A 65 9.21 13.70 12.22
N PHE A 66 7.92 13.62 12.58
CA PHE A 66 7.18 12.37 12.53
C PHE A 66 6.90 11.97 11.07
N LEU A 67 6.46 12.92 10.26
CA LEU A 67 6.14 12.71 8.83
C LEU A 67 7.36 12.21 8.03
N ASP A 68 8.53 12.82 8.24
CA ASP A 68 9.80 12.41 7.63
C ASP A 68 10.17 10.95 7.94
N LYS A 69 9.68 10.40 9.06
CA LYS A 69 9.88 9.00 9.43
C LYS A 69 8.90 8.06 8.73
N VAL A 70 7.62 8.44 8.61
CA VAL A 70 6.56 7.55 8.11
C VAL A 70 6.41 7.57 6.59
N PHE A 71 6.64 8.71 5.92
CA PHE A 71 6.51 8.79 4.47
C PHE A 71 7.45 7.83 3.71
N PRO A 72 8.71 7.61 4.12
CA PRO A 72 9.55 6.58 3.49
C PRO A 72 9.02 5.14 3.66
N LEU A 73 8.14 4.88 4.63
CA LEU A 73 7.46 3.58 4.74
C LEU A 73 6.35 3.46 3.69
N ILE A 74 5.58 4.54 3.53
CA ILE A 74 4.54 4.68 2.51
C ILE A 74 5.14 4.56 1.11
N ASP A 75 6.20 5.32 0.80
CA ASP A 75 6.83 5.32 -0.52
C ASP A 75 7.32 3.92 -0.93
N ARG A 76 7.91 3.17 0.02
CA ARG A 76 8.35 1.79 -0.22
C ARG A 76 7.18 0.84 -0.46
N TYR A 77 6.09 1.00 0.30
CA TYR A 77 4.88 0.21 0.10
C TYR A 77 4.25 0.51 -1.26
N ASP A 78 4.13 1.78 -1.63
CA ASP A 78 3.54 2.21 -2.89
C ASP A 78 4.36 1.74 -4.09
N ASP A 79 5.69 1.89 -4.05
CA ASP A 79 6.57 1.44 -5.13
C ASP A 79 6.50 -0.10 -5.30
N GLN A 80 6.63 -0.86 -4.21
CA GLN A 80 6.54 -2.32 -4.27
C GLN A 80 5.16 -2.78 -4.77
N SER A 81 4.08 -2.25 -4.18
CA SER A 81 2.70 -2.63 -4.53
C SER A 81 2.37 -2.26 -5.97
N PHE A 82 2.88 -1.14 -6.46
CA PHE A 82 2.73 -0.73 -7.85
C PHE A 82 3.34 -1.76 -8.81
N TRP A 83 4.61 -2.15 -8.61
CA TRP A 83 5.29 -3.08 -9.51
C TRP A 83 4.66 -4.47 -9.47
N GLU A 84 4.36 -4.98 -8.27
CA GLU A 84 3.66 -6.27 -8.11
C GLU A 84 2.33 -6.29 -8.87
N ARG A 85 1.51 -5.24 -8.69
CA ARG A 85 0.20 -5.16 -9.33
C ARG A 85 0.29 -4.99 -10.85
N LEU A 86 1.22 -4.16 -11.33
CA LEU A 86 1.44 -3.96 -12.76
C LEU A 86 1.83 -5.27 -13.45
N VAL A 87 2.79 -5.99 -12.86
CA VAL A 87 3.30 -7.26 -13.37
C VAL A 87 2.20 -8.32 -13.41
N GLU A 88 1.40 -8.42 -12.35
CA GLU A 88 0.27 -9.35 -12.28
C GLU A 88 -0.77 -9.06 -13.38
N LEU A 89 -1.17 -7.79 -13.54
CA LEU A 89 -2.16 -7.40 -14.55
C LEU A 89 -1.70 -7.69 -15.98
N LEU A 90 -0.41 -7.46 -16.28
CA LEU A 90 0.16 -7.76 -17.60
C LEU A 90 0.24 -9.26 -17.85
N ALA A 91 0.63 -10.05 -16.84
CA ALA A 91 0.65 -11.50 -16.93
C ALA A 91 -0.76 -12.06 -17.17
N GLN A 92 -1.76 -11.59 -16.41
CA GLN A 92 -3.17 -11.97 -16.60
C GLN A 92 -3.70 -11.61 -17.99
N ARG A 93 -3.41 -10.40 -18.48
CA ARG A 93 -3.77 -9.96 -19.84
C ARG A 93 -3.22 -10.90 -20.90
N ASP A 94 -1.93 -11.22 -20.83
CA ASP A 94 -1.26 -12.06 -21.82
C ASP A 94 -1.77 -13.50 -21.79
N LEU A 95 -2.07 -14.04 -20.60
CA LEU A 95 -2.72 -15.35 -20.47
C LEU A 95 -4.11 -15.36 -21.10
N ALA A 96 -4.92 -14.31 -20.86
CA ALA A 96 -6.25 -14.19 -21.45
C ALA A 96 -6.21 -14.05 -22.98
N GLN A 97 -5.15 -13.48 -23.56
CA GLN A 97 -4.94 -13.46 -25.01
C GLN A 97 -4.46 -14.81 -25.57
N LYS A 98 -3.68 -15.55 -24.77
CA LYS A 98 -3.07 -16.83 -25.19
C LYS A 98 -4.03 -18.01 -25.09
N TYR A 99 -4.92 -18.03 -24.10
CA TYR A 99 -5.83 -19.14 -23.84
C TYR A 99 -7.29 -18.71 -24.02
N SER A 100 -8.09 -19.53 -24.70
CA SER A 100 -9.55 -19.41 -24.59
C SER A 100 -9.99 -19.72 -23.16
N ALA A 101 -11.16 -19.22 -22.76
CA ALA A 101 -11.71 -19.49 -21.43
C ALA A 101 -11.81 -21.01 -21.14
N SER A 102 -12.22 -21.81 -22.13
CA SER A 102 -12.32 -23.27 -21.99
C SER A 102 -10.96 -23.96 -21.87
N ALA A 103 -9.96 -23.51 -22.64
CA ALA A 103 -8.61 -24.05 -22.55
C ALA A 103 -7.95 -23.67 -21.22
N TRP A 104 -8.19 -22.46 -20.72
CA TRP A 104 -7.68 -22.01 -19.43
C TRP A 104 -8.30 -22.79 -18.27
N SER A 105 -9.63 -23.00 -18.29
CA SER A 105 -10.31 -23.76 -17.24
C SER A 105 -10.00 -25.26 -17.22
N ALA A 106 -9.49 -25.80 -18.32
CA ALA A 106 -9.10 -27.20 -18.43
C ALA A 106 -7.74 -27.50 -17.77
N LEU A 107 -6.92 -26.47 -17.53
CA LEU A 107 -5.65 -26.60 -16.82
C LEU A 107 -5.87 -26.82 -15.32
N SER A 108 -4.95 -27.55 -14.68
CA SER A 108 -4.94 -27.67 -13.23
C SER A 108 -4.69 -26.30 -12.56
N GLU A 109 -4.97 -26.19 -11.27
CA GLU A 109 -4.64 -24.99 -10.49
C GLU A 109 -3.12 -24.74 -10.47
N GLU A 110 -2.33 -25.80 -10.29
CA GLU A 110 -0.87 -25.75 -10.32
C GLU A 110 -0.35 -25.26 -11.67
N GLU A 111 -0.86 -25.79 -12.79
CA GLU A 111 -0.46 -25.34 -14.13
C GLU A 111 -0.82 -23.88 -14.39
N ARG A 112 -1.96 -23.41 -13.88
CA ARG A 112 -2.37 -22.00 -14.01
C ARG A 112 -1.46 -21.09 -13.17
N PHE A 113 -1.15 -21.49 -11.94
CA PHE A 113 -0.23 -20.78 -11.05
C PHE A 113 1.17 -20.69 -11.67
N GLU A 114 1.74 -21.81 -12.11
CA GLU A 114 3.06 -21.84 -12.74
C GLU A 114 3.15 -20.92 -13.97
N LYS A 115 2.13 -20.95 -14.83
CA LYS A 115 2.10 -20.09 -16.03
C LYS A 115 1.99 -18.61 -15.68
N LEU A 116 1.25 -18.27 -14.62
CA LEU A 116 1.15 -16.90 -14.12
C LEU A 116 2.50 -16.43 -13.57
N GLU A 117 3.14 -17.21 -12.69
CA GLU A 117 4.44 -16.88 -12.10
C GLU A 117 5.53 -16.75 -13.17
N GLN A 118 5.57 -17.63 -14.18
CA GLN A 118 6.52 -17.53 -15.29
C GLN A 118 6.42 -16.20 -16.05
N LEU A 119 5.20 -15.70 -16.27
CA LEU A 119 4.98 -14.41 -16.91
C LEU A 119 5.30 -13.25 -15.97
N LYS A 120 4.96 -13.38 -14.68
CA LYS A 120 5.31 -12.38 -13.68
C LYS A 120 6.84 -12.21 -13.59
N ASP A 121 7.59 -13.30 -13.48
CA ASP A 121 9.06 -13.31 -13.48
C ASP A 121 9.65 -12.66 -14.74
N LYS A 122 9.06 -12.93 -15.90
CA LYS A 122 9.46 -12.28 -17.15
C LYS A 122 9.27 -10.76 -17.06
N TYR A 123 8.13 -10.31 -16.59
CA TYR A 123 7.82 -8.88 -16.50
C TYR A 123 8.65 -8.16 -15.43
N PHE A 124 8.88 -8.76 -14.26
CA PHE A 124 9.81 -8.21 -13.27
C PHE A 124 11.19 -7.97 -13.87
N ARG A 125 11.78 -8.97 -14.56
CA ARG A 125 13.08 -8.79 -15.22
C ARG A 125 13.10 -7.66 -16.25
N ILE A 126 11.99 -7.45 -16.97
CA ILE A 126 11.87 -6.37 -17.96
C ILE A 126 11.85 -5.02 -17.25
N PHE A 127 11.06 -4.88 -16.19
CA PHE A 127 10.89 -3.64 -15.45
C PHE A 127 12.09 -3.28 -14.57
N ASP A 128 12.78 -4.27 -13.99
CA ASP A 128 14.03 -4.04 -13.25
C ASP A 128 15.10 -3.35 -14.13
N GLN A 129 15.12 -3.66 -15.42
CA GLN A 129 16.10 -3.13 -16.36
C GLN A 129 15.69 -1.80 -16.99
N ASN A 130 14.38 -1.61 -17.26
CA ASN A 130 13.91 -0.54 -18.13
C ASN A 130 12.92 0.41 -17.44
N GLY A 131 12.43 0.06 -16.25
CA GLY A 131 11.32 0.75 -15.59
C GLY A 131 10.12 0.93 -16.53
N LEU A 132 9.46 2.08 -16.43
CA LEU A 132 8.28 2.40 -17.25
C LEU A 132 8.57 2.56 -18.74
N ASN A 133 9.84 2.67 -19.16
CA ASN A 133 10.17 2.73 -20.60
C ASN A 133 9.84 1.42 -21.33
N ALA A 134 9.67 0.31 -20.60
CA ALA A 134 9.20 -0.95 -21.16
C ALA A 134 7.68 -1.00 -21.41
N LEU A 135 6.92 0.02 -21.03
CA LEU A 135 5.46 0.04 -21.14
C LEU A 135 5.00 1.00 -22.24
N THR A 136 4.05 0.55 -23.05
CA THR A 136 3.28 1.40 -23.96
C THR A 136 1.80 1.12 -23.76
N LEU A 137 1.00 2.17 -23.58
CA LEU A 137 -0.44 2.05 -23.42
C LEU A 137 -1.11 2.13 -24.79
N ALA A 138 -1.97 1.16 -25.10
CA ALA A 138 -2.76 1.13 -26.32
C ALA A 138 -4.25 1.25 -25.97
N GLY A 139 -4.94 2.24 -26.57
CA GLY A 139 -6.38 2.46 -26.40
C GLY A 139 -6.77 3.39 -25.24
N PRO A 140 -8.05 3.75 -25.12
CA PRO A 140 -8.54 4.64 -24.07
C PRO A 140 -8.52 3.96 -22.70
N ILE A 141 -8.13 4.71 -21.67
CA ILE A 141 -8.28 4.31 -20.28
C ILE A 141 -9.74 4.52 -19.90
N ASN A 142 -10.59 3.51 -20.07
CA ASN A 142 -11.92 3.53 -19.49
C ASN A 142 -11.77 3.23 -17.99
N ARG A 143 -11.79 4.29 -17.16
CA ARG A 143 -11.97 4.18 -15.71
C ARG A 143 -13.45 4.26 -15.39
#